data_AF-A0A7C4YV11-F1
#
_entry.id   AF-A0A7C4YV11-F1
#
_cell.length_a   1.000
_cell.length_b   1.000
_cell.length_c   1.000
_cell.angle_alpha   90.00
_cell.angle_beta   90.00
_cell.angle_gamma   90.00
#
_symmetry.space_group_name_H-M   'P 1'
#
loop_
_entity.id
_entity.type
_entity.pdbx_description
1 polymer ?
#
loop_
_entity_poly.entity_id
_entity_poly.type
_entity_poly.pdbx_seq_one_letter_code
_entity_poly.pdbx_strand_id
1 'polypeptide(L)'
;VNSMHDSYMPLGGLVPLFMMQLGEIIYGGVGSGLYGMLAFVIVGVFIAGLMVGRTPEYLGKKIESYEMKMASIMLLIPIFLVKVGMAIAVVHPLGLATIWNTGGPHGFSEVLYAFSSAANNNGSAFAGLGANNPFYNTALGICMFFARYWLIVPTLAIAGSLVQKKKVPASSGTLPTHTPLFIVWLIGVIMIVGALSFIPALALGPIVEHLMVFAP
;
A
#
# COMPACT_ATOMS: atom_id res chain seq x y z
N VAL A 1 7.53 -16.98 -5.73
CA VAL A 1 6.26 -17.13 -6.48
C VAL A 1 6.09 -18.62 -6.77
N ASN A 2 5.01 -19.26 -6.30
CA ASN A 2 4.83 -20.71 -6.41
C ASN A 2 4.01 -21.13 -7.65
N SER A 3 3.40 -20.16 -8.33
CA SER A 3 2.61 -20.29 -9.54
C SER A 3 2.64 -18.96 -10.29
N MET A 4 2.61 -18.97 -11.63
CA MET A 4 2.70 -17.74 -12.41
C MET A 4 1.43 -16.91 -12.27
N HIS A 5 1.52 -15.78 -11.57
CA HIS A 5 0.38 -14.90 -11.30
C HIS A 5 -0.18 -14.24 -12.57
N ASP A 6 0.64 -14.07 -13.62
CA ASP A 6 0.21 -13.59 -14.95
C ASP A 6 -0.78 -14.56 -15.61
N SER A 7 -0.76 -15.83 -15.23
CA SER A 7 -1.67 -16.86 -15.76
C SER A 7 -2.94 -17.04 -14.94
N TYR A 8 -3.17 -16.19 -13.94
CA TYR A 8 -4.39 -16.26 -13.13
C TYR A 8 -5.58 -15.63 -13.86
N MET A 9 -6.79 -16.08 -13.51
CA MET A 9 -8.00 -15.34 -13.88
C MET A 9 -7.91 -13.90 -13.35
N PRO A 10 -8.57 -12.91 -13.98
CA PRO A 10 -8.34 -11.50 -13.67
C PRO A 10 -8.57 -11.15 -12.20
N LEU A 11 -9.65 -11.66 -11.59
CA LEU A 11 -9.89 -11.49 -10.14
C LEU A 11 -8.89 -12.26 -9.26
N GLY A 12 -8.40 -13.40 -9.75
CA GLY A 12 -7.35 -14.17 -9.08
C GLY A 12 -6.03 -13.40 -9.02
N GLY A 13 -5.68 -12.66 -10.07
CA GLY A 13 -4.53 -11.74 -10.09
C GLY A 13 -4.77 -10.42 -9.34
N LEU A 14 -6.03 -9.95 -9.29
CA LEU A 14 -6.43 -8.73 -8.59
C LEU A 14 -6.18 -8.82 -7.09
N VAL A 15 -6.52 -9.95 -6.45
CA VAL A 15 -6.37 -10.10 -5.00
C VAL A 15 -4.92 -9.93 -4.52
N PRO A 16 -3.92 -10.68 -5.03
CA PRO A 16 -2.53 -10.48 -4.62
C PRO A 16 -2.01 -9.09 -5.01
N LEU A 17 -2.43 -8.55 -6.15
CA LEU A 17 -2.11 -7.17 -6.53
C LEU A 17 -2.58 -6.15 -5.50
N PHE A 18 -3.86 -6.25 -5.10
CA PHE A 18 -4.45 -5.34 -4.14
C PHE A 18 -3.85 -5.52 -2.75
N MET A 19 -3.55 -6.75 -2.33
CA MET A 19 -2.88 -7.01 -1.05
C MET A 19 -1.50 -6.34 -0.96
N MET A 20 -0.72 -6.34 -2.05
CA MET A 20 0.53 -5.56 -2.10
C MET A 20 0.25 -4.06 -1.98
N GLN A 21 -0.75 -3.56 -2.71
CA GLN A 21 -1.14 -2.15 -2.74
C GLN A 21 -1.68 -1.62 -1.40
N LEU A 22 -2.15 -2.49 -0.51
CA LEU A 22 -2.49 -2.14 0.88
C LEU A 22 -1.26 -1.82 1.74
N GLY A 23 -0.04 -1.99 1.23
CA GLY A 23 1.20 -1.65 1.93
C GLY A 23 1.85 -2.81 2.66
N GLU A 24 1.57 -4.06 2.27
CA GLU A 24 2.15 -5.26 2.90
C GLU A 24 1.91 -5.33 4.42
N ILE A 25 0.69 -5.01 4.86
CA ILE A 25 0.35 -4.95 6.29
C ILE A 25 -0.37 -6.20 6.82
N ILE A 26 -0.83 -7.08 5.93
CA ILE A 26 -1.51 -8.32 6.30
C ILE A 26 -0.47 -9.44 6.37
N TYR A 27 0.09 -9.66 7.57
CA TYR A 27 1.22 -10.57 7.79
C TYR A 27 2.42 -10.32 6.85
N GLY A 28 2.71 -9.04 6.56
CA GLY A 28 3.72 -8.71 5.57
C GLY A 28 5.17 -8.90 6.04
N GLY A 29 6.09 -8.20 5.38
CA GLY A 29 7.52 -8.42 5.55
C GLY A 29 8.02 -8.26 7.00
N VAL A 30 9.15 -8.93 7.29
CA VAL A 30 9.78 -8.95 8.62
C VAL A 30 10.05 -7.52 9.11
N GLY A 31 9.33 -7.12 10.16
CA GLY A 31 9.33 -5.75 10.71
C GLY A 31 8.48 -4.76 9.90
N SER A 32 8.57 -4.79 8.57
CA SER A 32 7.89 -3.82 7.71
C SER A 32 6.36 -3.90 7.72
N GLY A 33 5.81 -5.11 7.80
CA GLY A 33 4.36 -5.25 7.94
C GLY A 33 3.85 -4.67 9.26
N LEU A 34 4.62 -4.83 10.35
CA LEU A 34 4.21 -4.31 11.66
C LEU A 34 4.27 -2.78 11.72
N TYR A 35 5.36 -2.15 11.29
CA TYR A 35 5.40 -0.68 11.33
C TYR A 35 4.39 -0.06 10.34
N GLY A 36 4.10 -0.72 9.22
CA GLY A 36 3.07 -0.30 8.28
C GLY A 36 1.68 -0.37 8.90
N MET A 37 1.38 -1.49 9.58
CA MET A 37 0.14 -1.63 10.35
C MET A 37 0.04 -0.58 11.46
N LEU A 38 1.14 -0.28 12.16
CA LEU A 38 1.16 0.77 13.18
C LEU A 38 0.89 2.17 12.60
N ALA A 39 1.33 2.46 11.38
CA ALA A 39 0.96 3.71 10.71
C ALA A 39 -0.55 3.79 10.46
N PHE A 40 -1.18 2.70 10.00
CA PHE A 40 -2.64 2.63 9.88
C PHE A 40 -3.35 2.72 11.23
N VAL A 41 -2.81 2.14 12.29
CA VAL A 41 -3.34 2.27 13.65
C VAL A 41 -3.29 3.73 14.10
N ILE A 42 -2.19 4.44 13.87
CA ILE A 42 -2.05 5.88 14.17
C ILE A 42 -3.12 6.68 13.45
N VAL A 43 -3.29 6.47 12.14
CA VAL A 43 -4.34 7.13 11.34
C VAL A 43 -5.74 6.76 11.86
N GLY A 44 -5.97 5.49 12.18
CA GLY A 44 -7.25 4.98 12.66
C GLY A 44 -7.66 5.57 14.00
N VAL A 45 -6.76 5.63 14.99
CA VAL A 45 -7.04 6.29 16.28
C VAL A 45 -7.17 7.79 16.13
N PHE A 46 -6.45 8.39 15.18
CA PHE A 46 -6.55 9.82 14.89
C PHE A 46 -7.94 10.19 14.39
N ILE A 47 -8.43 9.49 13.36
CA ILE A 47 -9.76 9.72 12.81
C ILE A 47 -10.85 9.41 13.86
N ALA A 48 -10.73 8.29 14.58
CA ALA A 48 -11.71 7.92 15.60
C ALA A 48 -11.77 8.94 16.76
N GLY A 49 -10.61 9.42 17.23
CA GLY A 49 -10.54 10.47 18.25
C GLY A 49 -11.23 11.75 17.79
N LEU A 50 -10.96 12.19 16.56
CA LEU A 50 -11.61 13.37 15.98
C LEU A 50 -13.13 13.22 15.87
N MET A 51 -13.63 12.06 15.42
CA MET A 51 -15.07 11.80 15.28
C MET A 51 -15.83 11.88 16.61
N VAL A 52 -15.19 11.52 17.73
CA VAL A 52 -15.79 11.55 19.07
C VAL A 52 -15.42 12.84 19.83
N GLY A 53 -14.69 13.76 19.20
CA GLY A 53 -14.27 15.04 19.81
C GLY A 53 -13.25 14.87 20.95
N ARG A 54 -12.43 13.83 20.89
CA ARG A 54 -11.38 13.52 21.89
C ARG A 54 -9.99 13.60 21.27
N THR A 55 -8.98 13.87 22.09
CA THR A 55 -7.60 13.80 21.64
C THR A 55 -7.25 12.35 21.27
N PRO A 56 -6.71 12.09 20.07
CA PRO A 56 -6.27 10.76 19.68
C PRO A 56 -5.23 10.17 20.63
N GLU A 57 -5.37 8.89 20.94
CA GLU A 57 -4.50 8.19 21.88
C GLU A 57 -4.32 6.72 21.46
N TYR A 58 -3.10 6.22 21.55
CA TYR A 58 -2.79 4.80 21.39
C TYR A 58 -1.88 4.34 22.53
N LEU A 59 -2.28 3.27 23.23
CA LEU A 59 -1.55 2.70 24.37
C LEU A 59 -1.18 3.74 25.46
N GLY A 60 -2.05 4.71 25.72
CA GLY A 60 -1.81 5.79 26.68
C GLY A 60 -0.94 6.93 26.16
N LYS A 61 -0.46 6.88 24.92
CA LYS A 61 0.35 7.94 24.30
C LYS A 61 -0.53 8.78 23.39
N LYS A 62 -0.51 10.10 23.59
CA LYS A 62 -1.23 11.05 22.73
C LYS A 62 -0.63 11.09 21.33
N ILE A 63 -1.47 10.92 20.33
CA ILE A 63 -1.11 11.07 18.92
C ILE A 63 -1.43 12.49 18.49
N GLU A 64 -0.42 13.25 18.10
CA GLU A 64 -0.54 14.65 17.71
C GLU A 64 -0.26 14.82 16.21
N SER A 65 -0.24 16.07 15.76
CA SER A 65 -0.05 16.40 14.35
C SER A 65 1.26 15.88 13.78
N TYR A 66 2.32 15.75 14.58
CA TYR A 66 3.61 15.24 14.12
C TYR A 66 3.55 13.75 13.78
N GLU A 67 3.06 12.90 14.68
CA GLU A 67 2.92 11.46 14.40
C GLU A 67 1.96 11.21 13.24
N MET A 68 0.86 11.99 13.17
CA MET A 68 -0.10 11.87 12.08
C MET A 68 0.52 12.22 10.73
N LYS A 69 1.36 13.26 10.65
CA LYS A 69 2.10 13.63 9.43
C LYS A 69 3.07 12.53 9.02
N MET A 70 3.84 11.99 9.96
CA MET A 70 4.81 10.92 9.68
C MET A 70 4.11 9.63 9.22
N ALA A 71 3.02 9.23 9.89
CA ALA A 71 2.23 8.07 9.48
C ALA A 71 1.60 8.28 8.10
N SER A 72 1.07 9.47 7.82
CA SER A 72 0.54 9.80 6.49
C SER A 72 1.61 9.70 5.40
N ILE A 73 2.82 10.23 5.65
CA ILE A 73 3.95 10.12 4.72
C ILE A 73 4.30 8.64 4.47
N MET A 74 4.33 7.80 5.52
CA MET A 74 4.58 6.36 5.37
C MET A 74 3.58 5.69 4.43
N LEU A 75 2.30 6.02 4.55
CA LEU A 75 1.27 5.43 3.69
C LEU A 75 1.34 5.96 2.25
N LEU A 76 1.69 7.23 2.07
CA LEU A 76 1.68 7.90 0.77
C LEU A 76 2.90 7.56 -0.10
N ILE A 77 4.06 7.28 0.48
CA ILE A 77 5.29 6.93 -0.27
C ILE A 77 5.07 5.77 -1.26
N PRO A 78 4.62 4.57 -0.84
CA PRO A 78 4.42 3.47 -1.77
C PRO A 78 3.36 3.80 -2.82
N ILE A 79 2.23 4.43 -2.42
CA ILE A 79 1.17 4.84 -3.35
C ILE A 79 1.72 5.76 -4.45
N PHE A 80 2.51 6.76 -4.05
CA PHE A 80 3.12 7.71 -4.97
C PHE A 80 4.07 7.00 -5.95
N LEU A 81 4.97 6.14 -5.44
CA LEU A 81 5.93 5.40 -6.25
C LEU A 81 5.25 4.48 -7.26
N VAL A 82 4.21 3.74 -6.85
CA VAL A 82 3.44 2.89 -7.76
C VAL A 82 2.81 3.73 -8.87
N LYS A 83 2.09 4.79 -8.50
CA LYS A 83 1.30 5.55 -9.49
C LYS A 83 2.18 6.31 -10.46
N VAL A 84 3.26 6.95 -9.98
CA VAL A 84 4.19 7.69 -10.84
C VAL A 84 5.00 6.74 -11.71
N GLY A 85 5.54 5.66 -11.13
CA GLY A 85 6.32 4.68 -11.89
C GLY A 85 5.48 4.01 -12.99
N MET A 86 4.27 3.56 -12.65
CA MET A 86 3.32 3.02 -13.61
C MET A 86 2.95 4.04 -14.68
N ALA A 87 2.60 5.29 -14.29
CA ALA A 87 2.21 6.33 -15.25
C ALA A 87 3.33 6.63 -16.27
N ILE A 88 4.60 6.66 -15.84
CA ILE A 88 5.74 6.84 -16.74
C ILE A 88 5.88 5.62 -17.67
N ALA A 89 5.80 4.41 -17.13
CA ALA A 89 5.99 3.19 -17.93
C ALA A 89 4.93 2.99 -19.02
N VAL A 90 3.67 3.35 -18.75
CA VAL A 90 2.58 3.16 -19.72
C VAL A 90 2.50 4.23 -20.81
N VAL A 91 3.34 5.27 -20.75
CA VAL A 91 3.45 6.30 -21.81
C VAL A 91 4.83 6.33 -22.47
N HIS A 92 5.83 5.69 -21.86
CA HIS A 92 7.19 5.70 -22.37
C HIS A 92 7.44 4.51 -23.30
N PRO A 93 8.01 4.70 -24.51
CA PRO A 93 8.23 3.61 -25.47
C PRO A 93 8.99 2.41 -24.90
N LEU A 94 10.04 2.66 -24.09
CA LEU A 94 10.81 1.58 -23.44
C LEU A 94 10.00 0.81 -22.38
N GLY A 95 9.02 1.45 -21.74
CA GLY A 95 8.13 0.79 -20.79
C GLY A 95 7.13 -0.12 -21.49
N LEU A 96 6.62 0.31 -22.64
CA LEU A 96 5.66 -0.46 -23.45
C LEU A 96 6.31 -1.63 -24.20
N ALA A 97 7.58 -1.51 -24.59
CA ALA A 97 8.25 -2.44 -25.51
C ALA A 97 8.39 -3.89 -25.01
N THR A 98 8.22 -4.13 -23.71
CA THR A 98 8.46 -5.45 -23.08
C THR A 98 7.23 -5.99 -22.35
N ILE A 99 6.07 -5.36 -22.52
CA ILE A 99 4.78 -5.89 -22.09
C ILE A 99 4.46 -7.12 -22.93
N TRP A 100 4.08 -8.23 -22.29
CA TRP A 100 3.80 -9.48 -23.01
C TRP A 100 2.36 -9.53 -23.49
N ASN A 101 1.42 -9.19 -22.61
CA ASN A 101 -0.02 -9.32 -22.87
C ASN A 101 -0.61 -8.04 -23.49
N THR A 102 -0.15 -7.70 -24.70
CA THR A 102 -0.47 -6.42 -25.37
C THR A 102 -1.87 -6.32 -25.97
N GLY A 103 -2.60 -7.44 -26.08
CA GLY A 103 -3.92 -7.50 -26.73
C GLY A 103 -5.09 -6.92 -25.90
N GLY A 104 -4.85 -6.43 -24.68
CA GLY A 104 -5.91 -5.95 -23.82
C GLY A 104 -5.43 -5.38 -22.48
N PRO A 105 -6.33 -5.24 -21.49
CA PRO A 105 -6.04 -4.62 -20.19
C PRO A 105 -5.00 -5.36 -19.35
N HIS A 106 -4.76 -6.65 -19.62
CA HIS A 106 -3.80 -7.45 -18.86
C HIS A 106 -2.37 -6.88 -18.93
N GLY A 107 -1.95 -6.35 -20.09
CA GLY A 107 -0.65 -5.70 -20.23
C GLY A 107 -0.48 -4.48 -19.32
N PHE A 108 -1.56 -3.74 -19.04
CA PHE A 108 -1.54 -2.69 -18.03
C PHE A 108 -1.41 -3.27 -16.61
N SER A 109 -2.09 -4.38 -16.32
CA SER A 109 -1.95 -5.11 -15.06
C SER A 109 -0.52 -5.61 -14.83
N GLU A 110 0.19 -6.07 -15.86
CA GLU A 110 1.61 -6.46 -15.77
C GLU A 110 2.50 -5.32 -15.26
N VAL A 111 2.34 -4.12 -15.84
CA VAL A 111 3.09 -2.92 -15.44
C VAL A 111 2.68 -2.50 -14.03
N LEU A 112 1.38 -2.42 -13.75
CA LEU A 112 0.86 -2.06 -12.44
C LEU A 112 1.36 -3.02 -11.36
N TYR A 113 1.41 -4.32 -11.63
CA TYR A 113 1.90 -5.34 -10.72
C TYR A 113 3.39 -5.18 -10.45
N ALA A 114 4.21 -4.97 -11.48
CA ALA A 114 5.64 -4.77 -11.34
C ALA A 114 5.96 -3.56 -10.42
N PHE A 115 5.30 -2.42 -10.65
CA PHE A 115 5.49 -1.23 -9.80
C PHE A 115 4.89 -1.41 -8.41
N SER A 116 3.73 -2.06 -8.27
CA SER A 116 3.11 -2.37 -6.97
C SER A 116 4.03 -3.24 -6.12
N SER A 117 4.61 -4.28 -6.71
CA SER A 117 5.54 -5.17 -6.02
C SER A 117 6.84 -4.46 -5.65
N ALA A 118 7.44 -3.71 -6.58
CA ALA A 118 8.69 -2.99 -6.33
C ALA A 118 8.54 -1.92 -5.23
N ALA A 119 7.49 -1.11 -5.31
CA ALA A 119 7.23 -0.02 -4.36
C ALA A 119 6.67 -0.50 -3.01
N ASN A 120 6.36 -1.78 -2.85
CA ASN A 120 6.00 -2.38 -1.55
C ASN A 120 7.01 -3.44 -1.10
N ASN A 121 8.13 -3.58 -1.81
CA ASN A 121 9.19 -4.55 -1.52
C ASN A 121 8.70 -6.02 -1.39
N ASN A 122 7.67 -6.40 -2.13
CA ASN A 122 7.13 -7.78 -2.11
C ASN A 122 8.05 -8.74 -2.87
N GLY A 123 8.46 -8.36 -4.09
CA GLY A 123 9.35 -9.15 -4.94
C GLY A 123 8.67 -10.20 -5.81
N SER A 124 7.36 -10.41 -5.68
CA SER A 124 6.60 -11.15 -6.68
C SER A 124 6.52 -10.39 -8.01
N ALA A 125 6.29 -11.12 -9.09
CA ALA A 125 6.04 -10.54 -10.41
C ALA A 125 5.03 -11.42 -11.15
N PHE A 126 4.29 -10.82 -12.07
CA PHE A 126 3.55 -11.55 -13.09
C PHE A 126 4.52 -12.38 -13.96
N ALA A 127 5.68 -11.80 -14.28
CA ALA A 127 6.76 -12.42 -15.05
C ALA A 127 6.47 -12.63 -16.56
N GLY A 128 5.35 -12.13 -17.08
CA GLY A 128 5.20 -11.85 -18.52
C GLY A 128 5.99 -10.61 -18.94
N LEU A 129 5.94 -9.53 -18.16
CA LEU A 129 6.73 -8.31 -18.37
C LEU A 129 8.24 -8.56 -18.40
N GLY A 130 8.88 -8.24 -19.53
CA GLY A 130 10.32 -8.35 -19.73
C GLY A 130 11.12 -7.25 -19.03
N ALA A 131 11.29 -7.35 -17.71
CA ALA A 131 11.92 -6.30 -16.89
C ALA A 131 13.45 -6.19 -17.04
N ASN A 132 14.13 -7.11 -17.72
CA ASN A 132 15.59 -7.07 -17.90
C ASN A 132 16.02 -6.09 -19.01
N ASN A 133 15.80 -4.80 -18.77
CA ASN A 133 16.27 -3.72 -19.60
C ASN A 133 16.61 -2.49 -18.74
N PRO A 134 17.45 -1.55 -19.23
CA PRO A 134 17.88 -0.41 -18.43
C PRO A 134 16.72 0.44 -17.88
N PHE A 135 15.60 0.52 -18.59
CA PHE A 135 14.43 1.29 -18.14
C PHE A 135 13.81 0.66 -16.90
N TYR A 136 13.36 -0.60 -16.98
CA TYR A 136 12.70 -1.26 -15.84
C TYR A 136 13.67 -1.53 -14.69
N ASN A 137 14.91 -1.94 -14.96
CA ASN A 137 15.93 -2.13 -13.92
C ASN A 137 16.12 -0.85 -13.09
N THR A 138 16.21 0.31 -13.76
CA THR A 138 16.40 1.60 -13.09
C THR A 138 15.12 2.03 -12.37
N ALA A 139 13.97 2.01 -13.05
CA ALA A 139 12.71 2.50 -12.49
C ALA A 139 12.25 1.68 -11.29
N LEU A 140 12.28 0.34 -11.40
CA LEU A 140 11.93 -0.55 -10.29
C LEU A 140 12.97 -0.48 -9.17
N GLY A 141 14.27 -0.35 -9.51
CA GLY A 141 15.35 -0.14 -8.55
C GLY A 141 15.14 1.11 -7.68
N ILE A 142 14.78 2.24 -8.30
CA ILE A 142 14.43 3.49 -7.62
C ILE A 142 13.22 3.26 -6.70
N CYS A 143 12.16 2.62 -7.20
CA CYS A 143 10.97 2.32 -6.39
C CYS A 143 11.33 1.50 -5.15
N MET A 144 12.11 0.42 -5.31
CA MET A 144 12.53 -0.43 -4.19
C MET A 144 13.36 0.33 -3.16
N PHE A 145 14.30 1.16 -3.60
CA PHE A 145 15.16 1.96 -2.73
C PHE A 145 14.35 2.93 -1.86
N PHE A 146 13.49 3.74 -2.48
CA PHE A 146 12.69 4.72 -1.75
C PHE A 146 11.60 4.07 -0.90
N ALA A 147 10.96 3.01 -1.41
CA ALA A 147 9.97 2.26 -0.63
C ALA A 147 10.56 1.64 0.63
N ARG A 148 11.84 1.23 0.61
CA ARG A 148 12.45 0.62 1.79
C ARG A 148 12.99 1.66 2.77
N TYR A 149 13.92 2.49 2.31
CA TYR A 149 14.70 3.35 3.21
C TYR A 149 13.94 4.61 3.61
N TRP A 150 13.12 5.15 2.71
CA TRP A 150 12.35 6.35 2.99
C TRP A 150 11.16 6.10 3.92
N LEU A 151 10.70 4.85 4.05
CA LEU A 151 9.71 4.46 5.07
C LEU A 151 10.31 4.32 6.47
N ILE A 152 11.60 3.98 6.58
CA ILE A 152 12.29 3.83 7.87
C ILE A 152 12.42 5.20 8.56
N VAL A 153 12.69 6.26 7.81
CA VAL A 153 12.85 7.63 8.36
C VAL A 153 11.63 8.09 9.18
N PRO A 154 10.40 8.16 8.64
CA PRO A 154 9.22 8.54 9.40
C PRO A 154 8.86 7.52 10.49
N THR A 155 9.19 6.23 10.31
CA THR A 155 9.02 5.21 11.35
C THR A 155 9.84 5.55 12.60
N LEU A 156 11.14 5.84 12.40
CA LEU A 156 12.04 6.23 13.49
C LEU A 156 11.65 7.58 14.08
N ALA A 157 11.17 8.52 13.26
CA ALA A 157 10.65 9.80 13.72
C ALA A 157 9.44 9.63 14.67
N ILE A 158 8.50 8.76 14.33
CA ILE A 158 7.37 8.42 15.21
C ILE A 158 7.87 7.80 16.51
N ALA A 159 8.78 6.83 16.44
CA ALA A 159 9.35 6.20 17.63
C ALA A 159 10.04 7.22 18.56
N GLY A 160 10.87 8.11 17.98
CA GLY A 160 11.56 9.18 18.70
C GLY A 160 10.62 10.22 19.30
N SER A 161 9.47 10.47 18.69
CA SER A 161 8.44 11.37 19.26
C SER A 161 7.68 10.68 20.40
N LEU A 162 7.24 9.44 20.21
CA LEU A 162 6.45 8.70 21.19
C LEU A 162 7.21 8.37 22.48
N VAL A 163 8.53 8.17 22.42
CA VAL A 163 9.34 7.90 23.63
C VAL A 163 9.36 9.10 24.58
N GLN A 164 9.31 10.33 24.04
CA GLN A 164 9.32 11.56 24.84
C GLN A 164 7.97 11.84 25.52
N LYS A 165 6.88 11.24 25.03
CA LYS A 165 5.53 11.46 25.56
C LYS A 165 5.28 10.69 26.84
N LYS A 166 4.53 11.28 27.79
CA LYS A 166 4.09 10.56 29.00
C LYS A 166 2.90 9.66 28.68
N LYS A 167 2.81 8.52 29.37
CA LYS A 167 1.64 7.64 29.30
C LYS A 167 0.53 8.21 30.19
N VAL A 168 -0.66 8.38 29.64
CA VAL A 168 -1.86 8.85 30.34
C VAL A 168 -2.69 7.63 30.79
N PRO A 169 -3.24 7.62 32.03
CA PRO A 169 -4.16 6.58 32.46
C PRO A 169 -5.45 6.56 31.64
N ALA A 170 -6.06 5.38 31.50
CA ALA A 170 -7.34 5.25 30.82
C ALA A 170 -8.43 6.07 31.53
N SER A 171 -9.26 6.74 30.74
CA SER A 171 -10.41 7.54 31.19
C SER A 171 -11.68 7.07 30.47
N SER A 172 -12.83 7.64 30.84
CA SER A 172 -14.09 7.39 30.11
C SER A 172 -14.05 7.84 28.64
N GLY A 173 -13.10 8.70 28.27
CA GLY A 173 -12.90 9.15 26.89
C GLY A 173 -11.86 8.34 26.10
N THR A 174 -11.23 7.32 26.71
CA THR A 174 -10.20 6.50 26.06
C THR A 174 -10.86 5.46 25.15
N LEU A 175 -10.54 5.49 23.86
CA LEU A 175 -11.06 4.53 22.88
C LEU A 175 -10.47 3.12 23.12
N PRO A 176 -11.28 2.07 23.33
CA PRO A 176 -10.79 0.71 23.50
C PRO A 176 -10.26 0.10 22.18
N THR A 177 -8.94 0.10 22.01
CA THR A 177 -8.25 -0.34 20.77
C THR A 177 -8.07 -1.86 20.61
N HIS A 178 -8.72 -2.66 21.46
CA HIS A 178 -8.66 -4.13 21.45
C HIS A 178 -10.03 -4.79 21.21
N THR A 179 -11.09 -3.99 21.08
CA THR A 179 -12.45 -4.49 20.92
C THR A 179 -12.76 -4.80 19.45
N PRO A 180 -13.77 -5.65 19.16
CA PRO A 180 -14.22 -5.90 17.79
C PRO A 180 -14.55 -4.62 17.01
N LEU A 181 -15.06 -3.59 17.70
CA LEU A 181 -15.32 -2.28 17.10
C LEU A 181 -14.06 -1.67 16.49
N PHE A 182 -12.94 -1.66 17.23
CA PHE A 182 -11.70 -1.11 16.72
C PHE A 182 -11.10 -1.98 15.60
N ILE A 183 -11.27 -3.30 15.67
CA ILE A 183 -10.84 -4.21 14.60
C ILE A 183 -11.56 -3.88 13.29
N VAL A 184 -12.90 -3.80 13.32
CA VAL A 184 -13.71 -3.46 12.14
C VAL A 184 -13.39 -2.06 11.65
N TRP A 185 -13.21 -1.10 12.56
CA TRP A 185 -12.82 0.25 12.23
C TRP A 185 -11.48 0.30 11.49
N LEU A 186 -10.45 -0.37 12.02
CA LEU A 186 -9.12 -0.40 11.42
C LEU A 186 -9.14 -1.04 10.03
N ILE A 187 -9.88 -2.15 9.86
CA ILE A 187 -10.11 -2.77 8.56
C ILE A 187 -10.78 -1.76 7.61
N GLY A 188 -11.79 -1.03 8.07
CA GLY A 188 -12.46 0.01 7.29
C GLY A 188 -11.50 1.11 6.81
N VAL A 189 -10.64 1.63 7.71
CA VAL A 189 -9.64 2.65 7.34
C VAL A 189 -8.65 2.11 6.31
N ILE A 190 -8.13 0.89 6.51
CA ILE A 190 -7.22 0.23 5.56
C ILE A 190 -7.87 0.10 4.18
N MET A 191 -9.10 -0.43 4.14
CA MET A 191 -9.82 -0.64 2.90
C MET A 191 -10.14 0.67 2.19
N ILE A 192 -10.56 1.72 2.92
CA ILE A 192 -10.85 3.03 2.33
C ILE A 192 -9.59 3.64 1.73
N VAL A 193 -8.48 3.67 2.47
CA VAL A 193 -7.22 4.26 1.98
C VAL A 193 -6.71 3.48 0.77
N GLY A 194 -6.67 2.15 0.85
CA GLY A 194 -6.22 1.29 -0.25
C GLY A 194 -7.10 1.39 -1.48
N ALA A 195 -8.41 1.21 -1.31
CA ALA A 195 -9.37 1.22 -2.41
C ALA A 195 -9.40 2.59 -3.10
N LEU A 196 -9.51 3.70 -2.37
CA LEU A 196 -9.54 5.04 -2.98
C LEU A 196 -8.23 5.40 -3.69
N SER A 197 -7.11 4.79 -3.29
CA SER A 197 -5.81 5.04 -3.92
C SER A 197 -5.66 4.34 -5.27
N PHE A 198 -6.24 3.14 -5.40
CA PHE A 198 -5.97 2.24 -6.53
C PHE A 198 -7.18 1.80 -7.36
N ILE A 199 -8.42 2.04 -6.92
CA ILE A 199 -9.64 1.71 -7.70
C ILE A 199 -9.52 2.18 -9.16
N PRO A 200 -9.11 3.42 -9.48
CA PRO A 200 -9.01 3.85 -10.88
C PRO A 200 -8.01 3.02 -11.69
N ALA A 201 -6.88 2.62 -11.11
CA ALA A 201 -5.90 1.78 -11.79
C ALA A 201 -6.40 0.34 -11.93
N LEU A 202 -6.98 -0.21 -10.86
CA LEU A 202 -7.56 -1.57 -10.88
C LEU A 202 -8.73 -1.69 -11.86
N ALA A 203 -9.51 -0.61 -12.02
CA ALA A 203 -10.60 -0.50 -12.99
C ALA A 203 -10.09 -0.66 -14.43
N LEU A 204 -8.93 -0.08 -14.74
CA LEU A 204 -8.31 -0.10 -16.08
C LEU A 204 -7.47 -1.37 -16.36
N GLY A 205 -7.24 -2.21 -15.36
CA GLY A 205 -6.51 -3.47 -15.49
C GLY A 205 -7.42 -4.68 -15.24
N PRO A 206 -7.29 -5.35 -14.08
CA PRO A 206 -7.94 -6.64 -13.85
C PRO A 206 -9.46 -6.58 -13.79
N ILE A 207 -10.07 -5.45 -13.42
CA ILE A 207 -11.54 -5.34 -13.33
C ILE A 207 -12.15 -5.32 -14.73
N VAL A 208 -11.67 -4.45 -15.62
CA VAL A 208 -12.16 -4.42 -17.02
C VAL A 208 -11.85 -5.74 -17.73
N GLU A 209 -10.68 -6.33 -17.48
CA GLU A 209 -10.33 -7.65 -18.01
C GLU A 209 -11.34 -8.72 -17.57
N HIS A 210 -11.73 -8.73 -16.29
CA HIS A 210 -12.75 -9.65 -15.79
C HIS A 210 -14.09 -9.46 -16.51
N LEU A 211 -14.51 -8.21 -16.72
CA LEU A 211 -15.76 -7.91 -17.42
C LEU A 211 -15.72 -8.36 -18.89
N MET A 212 -14.55 -8.28 -19.54
CA MET A 212 -14.37 -8.73 -20.92
C MET A 212 -14.44 -10.24 -21.08
N VAL A 213 -14.07 -11.04 -20.05
CA VAL A 213 -14.20 -12.51 -20.10
C VAL A 213 -15.65 -12.96 -20.32
N PHE A 214 -16.63 -12.18 -19.85
CA PHE A 214 -18.06 -12.48 -19.97
C PHE A 214 -18.78 -11.56 -20.96
N ALA A 215 -18.04 -10.69 -21.65
CA ALA A 215 -18.62 -9.87 -22.70
C ALA A 215 -18.90 -10.74 -23.94
N PRO A 216 -20.07 -10.57 -24.59
CA PRO A 216 -20.45 -11.34 -25.78
C PRO A 216 -19.61 -11.00 -27.01
#